data_AF-A0A1T4XEG9-F1
#
_entry.id   AF-A0A1T4XEG9-F1
#
_cell.length_a   1.000
_cell.length_b   1.000
_cell.length_c   1.000
_cell.angle_alpha   90.00
_cell.angle_beta   90.00
_cell.angle_gamma   90.00
#
_symmetry.space_group_name_H-M   'P 1'
#
loop_
_entity.id
_entity.type
_entity.pdbx_description
1 polymer ?
#
loop_
_entity_poly.entity_id
_entity_poly.type
_entity_poly.pdbx_seq_one_letter_code
_entity_poly.pdbx_strand_id
1 'polypeptide(L)'
;MLSVNISKFNAISLESALNYTLYSQKLEKTVAAIARYAIKCLNEKIKKENMSEDKVVEFYLAKCLLSISANPIWIQSSNKYKLDEDYLYIMLKKYFYQYTNNFCL
;
A
#
# COMPACT_ATOMS: atom_id res chain seq x y z
N MET A 1 7.96 -8.13 -10.54
CA MET A 1 8.93 -7.89 -9.46
C MET A 1 8.40 -6.74 -8.63
N LEU A 2 8.40 -6.82 -7.30
CA LEU A 2 7.99 -5.71 -6.44
C LEU A 2 9.20 -4.80 -6.21
N SER A 3 8.99 -3.50 -6.36
CA SER A 3 9.98 -2.45 -6.15
C SER A 3 9.39 -1.37 -5.25
N VAL A 4 10.22 -0.50 -4.67
CA VAL A 4 9.76 0.73 -4.00
C VAL A 4 9.83 1.87 -5.02
N ASN A 5 8.67 2.39 -5.44
CA ASN A 5 8.57 3.45 -6.44
C ASN A 5 7.62 4.56 -5.96
N ILE A 6 8.19 5.62 -5.40
CA ILE A 6 7.44 6.75 -4.81
C ILE A 6 6.67 7.50 -5.89
N SER A 7 7.30 7.80 -7.03
CA SER A 7 6.66 8.55 -8.13
C SER A 7 5.43 7.82 -8.67
N LYS A 8 5.52 6.50 -8.85
CA LYS A 8 4.39 5.67 -9.28
C LYS A 8 3.28 5.66 -8.25
N PHE A 9 3.61 5.58 -6.96
CA PHE A 9 2.61 5.61 -5.89
C PHE A 9 1.90 6.96 -5.78
N ASN A 10 2.64 8.06 -5.91
CA ASN A 10 2.07 9.41 -5.87
C ASN A 10 1.22 9.71 -7.11
N ALA A 11 1.52 9.10 -8.26
CA ALA A 11 0.71 9.25 -9.48
C ALA A 11 -0.67 8.56 -9.41
N ILE A 12 -0.94 7.71 -8.41
CA ILE A 12 -2.23 7.02 -8.28
C ILE A 12 -3.26 7.98 -7.71
N SER A 13 -4.26 8.31 -8.52
CA SER A 13 -5.34 9.20 -8.11
C SER A 13 -6.32 8.51 -7.15
N LEU A 14 -7.08 9.33 -6.42
CA LEU A 14 -8.18 8.85 -5.57
C LEU A 14 -9.23 8.08 -6.39
N GLU A 15 -9.54 8.51 -7.61
CA GLU A 15 -10.48 7.84 -8.51
C GLU A 15 -9.99 6.44 -8.87
N SER A 16 -8.69 6.27 -9.10
CA SER A 16 -8.10 4.95 -9.37
C SER A 16 -8.25 4.03 -8.17
N ALA A 17 -8.05 4.56 -6.96
CA ALA A 17 -8.22 3.84 -5.70
C ALA A 17 -9.69 3.50 -5.37
N LEU A 18 -10.65 4.31 -5.81
CA LEU A 18 -12.08 4.07 -5.63
C LEU A 18 -12.65 3.05 -6.63
N ASN A 19 -12.14 3.04 -7.86
CA ASN A 19 -12.71 2.28 -8.97
C ASN A 19 -11.93 1.01 -9.35
N TYR A 20 -10.94 0.59 -8.55
CA TYR A 20 -10.21 -0.65 -8.81
C TYR A 20 -11.10 -1.90 -8.63
N THR A 21 -10.79 -2.95 -9.38
CA THR A 21 -11.53 -4.22 -9.33
C THR A 21 -11.15 -5.06 -8.11
N LEU A 22 -12.13 -5.43 -7.28
CA LEU A 22 -11.90 -6.35 -6.16
C LEU A 22 -11.91 -7.81 -6.62
N TYR A 23 -10.74 -8.47 -6.67
CA TYR A 23 -10.65 -9.90 -7.06
C TYR A 23 -10.81 -10.90 -5.91
N SER A 24 -10.47 -10.50 -4.67
CA SER A 24 -10.50 -11.40 -3.51
C SER A 24 -10.68 -10.62 -2.22
N GLN A 25 -11.79 -10.88 -1.50
CA GLN A 25 -12.03 -10.30 -0.19
C GLN A 25 -10.96 -10.71 0.84
N LYS A 26 -10.43 -11.94 0.72
CA LYS A 26 -9.35 -12.42 1.59
C LYS A 26 -8.09 -11.61 1.36
N LEU A 27 -7.71 -11.38 0.10
CA LEU A 27 -6.57 -10.54 -0.26
C LEU A 27 -6.75 -9.12 0.26
N GLU A 28 -7.92 -8.53 0.02
CA GLU A 28 -8.28 -7.18 0.46
C GLU A 28 -8.08 -7.02 1.97
N LYS A 29 -8.63 -7.91 2.79
CA LYS A 29 -8.48 -7.89 4.25
C LYS A 29 -7.02 -8.03 4.68
N THR A 30 -6.24 -8.87 3.98
CA THR A 30 -4.81 -9.04 4.26
C THR A 30 -4.02 -7.77 3.99
N VAL A 31 -4.20 -7.15 2.81
CA VAL A 31 -3.53 -5.90 2.46
C VAL A 31 -3.96 -4.77 3.39
N ALA A 32 -5.26 -4.69 3.73
CA ALA A 32 -5.79 -3.72 4.69
C ALA A 32 -5.10 -3.79 6.06
N ALA A 33 -4.90 -5.01 6.58
CA ALA A 33 -4.27 -5.23 7.87
C ALA A 33 -2.79 -4.84 7.86
N ILE A 34 -2.07 -5.22 6.78
CA ILE A 34 -0.66 -4.85 6.59
C ILE A 34 -0.52 -3.33 6.50
N ALA A 35 -1.34 -2.68 5.68
CA ALA A 35 -1.34 -1.22 5.52
C ALA A 35 -1.64 -0.50 6.83
N ARG A 36 -2.64 -0.97 7.60
CA ARG A 36 -2.96 -0.40 8.91
C ARG A 36 -1.78 -0.47 9.87
N TYR A 37 -1.09 -1.62 9.90
CA TYR A 37 0.09 -1.81 10.75
C TYR A 37 1.24 -0.91 10.30
N ALA A 38 1.47 -0.78 8.99
CA ALA A 38 2.49 0.13 8.45
C ALA A 38 2.22 1.59 8.85
N ILE A 39 0.97 2.06 8.77
CA ILE A 39 0.58 3.41 9.21
C ILE A 39 0.75 3.59 10.72
N LYS A 40 0.43 2.57 11.53
CA LYS A 40 0.70 2.61 12.98
C LYS A 40 2.19 2.83 13.24
N CYS A 41 3.06 2.05 12.61
CA CYS A 41 4.51 2.20 12.76
C CYS A 41 5.02 3.56 12.25
N LEU A 42 4.46 4.04 11.13
CA LEU A 42 4.79 5.35 10.57
C LEU A 42 4.45 6.47 11.56
N ASN A 43 3.25 6.44 12.14
CA ASN A 43 2.81 7.44 13.12
C ASN A 43 3.68 7.45 14.39
N GLU A 44 4.16 6.28 14.83
CA GLU A 44 5.12 6.18 15.92
C GLU A 44 6.49 6.78 15.56
N LYS A 45 6.89 6.68 14.29
CA LYS A 45 8.15 7.24 13.79
C LYS A 45 8.09 8.76 13.59
N ILE A 46 7.03 9.28 12.98
CA ILE A 46 6.83 10.72 12.75
C ILE A 46 6.81 11.52 14.07
N LYS A 47 6.32 10.91 15.17
CA LYS A 47 6.38 11.54 16.50
C LYS A 47 7.81 11.78 17.01
N LYS A 48 8.79 11.06 16.48
CA LYS A 48 10.21 11.11 16.90
C LYS A 48 11.10 11.84 15.90
N GLU A 49 10.69 11.89 14.63
CA GLU A 49 11.49 12.37 13.51
C GLU A 49 10.64 13.27 12.61
N ASN A 50 11.16 14.43 12.23
CA ASN A 50 10.52 15.25 11.19
C ASN A 50 10.86 14.67 9.81
N MET A 51 9.93 13.90 9.24
CA MET A 51 10.12 13.22 7.96
C MET A 51 9.54 14.05 6.81
N SER A 52 10.23 14.08 5.67
CA SER A 52 9.66 14.59 4.42
C SER A 52 8.57 13.66 3.89
N GLU A 53 7.68 14.17 3.03
CA GLU A 53 6.60 13.39 2.42
C GLU A 53 7.12 12.18 1.65
N ASP A 54 8.19 12.34 0.86
CA ASP A 54 8.81 11.21 0.14
C ASP A 54 9.28 10.11 1.10
N LYS A 55 9.91 10.48 2.23
CA LYS A 55 10.34 9.50 3.24
C LYS A 55 9.16 8.82 3.93
N VAL A 56 8.04 9.53 4.10
CA VAL A 56 6.81 8.96 4.64
C VAL A 56 6.27 7.88 3.70
N VAL A 57 6.18 8.19 2.40
CA VAL A 57 5.73 7.25 1.37
C VAL A 57 6.69 6.07 1.23
N GLU A 58 8.00 6.34 1.17
CA GLU A 58 9.05 5.32 1.09
C GLU A 58 8.94 4.34 2.26
N PHE A 59 8.83 4.84 3.50
CA PHE A 59 8.71 4.01 4.69
C PHE A 59 7.44 3.15 4.64
N TYR A 60 6.30 3.75 4.28
CA TYR A 60 5.03 3.04 4.17
C TYR A 60 5.11 1.91 3.14
N LEU A 61 5.59 2.21 1.92
CA LEU A 61 5.76 1.24 0.85
C LEU A 61 6.71 0.12 1.24
N ALA A 62 7.90 0.45 1.75
CA ALA A 62 8.89 -0.55 2.15
C ALA A 62 8.30 -1.51 3.20
N LYS A 63 7.60 -0.99 4.21
CA LYS A 63 7.01 -1.81 5.28
C LYS A 63 5.91 -2.74 4.74
N CYS A 64 5.04 -2.21 3.88
CA CYS A 64 3.98 -2.98 3.24
C CYS A 64 4.54 -4.06 2.33
N LEU A 65 5.43 -3.70 1.40
CA LEU A 65 5.97 -4.59 0.38
C LEU A 65 6.81 -5.72 0.99
N LEU A 66 7.59 -5.44 2.04
CA LEU A 66 8.30 -6.49 2.80
C LEU A 66 7.35 -7.52 3.42
N SER A 67 6.18 -7.08 3.88
CA SER A 67 5.19 -7.98 4.49
C SER A 67 4.38 -8.74 3.43
N ILE A 68 4.18 -8.15 2.25
CA ILE A 68 3.36 -8.70 1.17
C ILE A 68 4.15 -9.67 0.28
N SER A 69 5.42 -9.39 0.03
CA SER A 69 6.27 -10.17 -0.89
C SER A 69 6.37 -11.66 -0.50
N ALA A 70 6.34 -11.97 0.79
CA ALA A 70 6.36 -13.33 1.32
C ALA A 70 4.97 -13.84 1.75
N ASN A 71 3.89 -13.07 1.51
CA ASN A 71 2.56 -13.43 2.00
C ASN A 71 1.90 -14.47 1.07
N PRO A 72 1.50 -15.66 1.60
CA PRO A 72 0.88 -16.70 0.77
C PRO A 72 -0.40 -16.26 0.06
N ILE A 73 -1.19 -15.37 0.67
CA ILE A 73 -2.46 -14.88 0.12
C ILE A 73 -2.18 -13.99 -1.10
N TRP A 74 -1.14 -13.16 -1.04
CA TRP A 74 -0.68 -12.38 -2.18
C TRP A 74 -0.14 -13.29 -3.29
N ILE A 75 0.75 -14.23 -2.97
CA ILE A 75 1.35 -15.14 -3.96
C ILE A 75 0.28 -15.95 -4.70
N GLN A 76 -0.69 -16.51 -3.96
CA GLN A 76 -1.79 -17.27 -4.57
C GLN A 76 -2.70 -16.38 -5.42
N SER A 77 -3.05 -15.19 -4.93
CA SER A 77 -3.97 -14.29 -5.64
C SER A 77 -3.33 -13.66 -6.87
N SER A 78 -2.06 -13.26 -6.80
CA SER A 78 -1.32 -12.71 -7.93
C SER A 78 -1.17 -13.72 -9.05
N ASN A 79 -0.86 -14.98 -8.75
CA ASN A 79 -0.83 -16.04 -9.75
C ASN A 79 -2.22 -16.34 -10.34
N LYS A 80 -3.25 -16.47 -9.50
CA LYS A 80 -4.60 -16.84 -9.94
C LYS A 80 -5.25 -15.78 -10.82
N TYR A 81 -5.15 -14.51 -10.43
CA TYR A 81 -5.83 -13.39 -11.10
C TYR A 81 -4.88 -12.57 -11.98
N LYS A 82 -3.62 -13.00 -12.14
CA LYS A 82 -2.57 -12.29 -12.87
C LYS A 82 -2.38 -10.84 -12.37
N LEU A 83 -2.41 -10.67 -11.05
CA LEU A 83 -2.23 -9.36 -10.42
C LEU A 83 -0.76 -8.96 -10.46
N ASP A 84 -0.51 -7.72 -10.80
CA ASP A 84 0.81 -7.14 -10.91
C ASP A 84 1.09 -6.11 -9.80
N GLU A 85 2.24 -5.44 -9.92
CA GLU A 85 2.63 -4.39 -9.00
C GLU A 85 1.66 -3.20 -9.02
N ASP A 86 1.12 -2.84 -10.19
CA ASP A 86 0.19 -1.71 -10.36
C ASP A 86 -1.07 -1.93 -9.55
N TYR A 87 -1.65 -3.13 -9.67
CA TYR A 87 -2.81 -3.53 -8.87
C TYR A 87 -2.52 -3.42 -7.37
N LEU A 88 -1.37 -3.93 -6.91
CA LEU A 88 -0.99 -3.86 -5.51
C LEU A 88 -0.83 -2.43 -5.02
N TYR A 89 -0.20 -1.58 -5.84
CA TYR A 89 0.02 -0.18 -5.51
C TYR A 89 -1.29 0.58 -5.38
N ILE A 90 -2.27 0.32 -6.24
CA ILE A 90 -3.61 0.93 -6.13
C ILE A 90 -4.29 0.51 -4.82
N MET A 91 -4.21 -0.77 -4.44
CA MET A 91 -4.73 -1.22 -3.14
C MET A 91 -4.03 -0.53 -1.96
N LEU A 92 -2.70 -0.42 -2.01
CA LEU A 92 -1.94 0.25 -0.96
C LEU A 92 -2.29 1.74 -0.89
N LYS A 93 -2.44 2.43 -2.04
CA LYS A 93 -2.82 3.85 -2.07
C LYS A 93 -4.21 4.06 -1.49
N LYS A 94 -5.18 3.20 -1.81
CA LYS A 94 -6.51 3.20 -1.16
C LYS A 94 -6.40 3.16 0.37
N TYR A 95 -5.62 2.23 0.90
CA TYR A 95 -5.48 2.11 2.36
C TYR A 95 -4.63 3.21 2.99
N PHE A 96 -3.68 3.76 2.24
CA PHE A 96 -2.96 4.95 2.65
C PHE A 96 -3.94 6.12 2.82
N TYR A 97 -4.78 6.41 1.83
CA TYR A 97 -5.85 7.42 1.93
C TYR A 97 -6.76 7.17 3.14
N GLN A 98 -7.26 5.94 3.28
CA GLN A 98 -8.19 5.59 4.33
C GLN A 98 -7.63 5.76 5.75
N TYR A 99 -6.34 5.48 5.97
CA TYR A 99 -5.75 5.49 7.31
C TYR A 99 -4.98 6.76 7.65
N THR A 100 -4.57 7.55 6.65
CA THR A 100 -3.90 8.85 6.87
C THR A 100 -4.87 10.02 6.75
N ASN A 101 -6.01 9.85 6.09
CA ASN A 101 -6.90 10.93 5.65
C ASN A 101 -6.20 11.97 4.75
N ASN A 102 -5.07 11.61 4.12
CA ASN A 102 -4.33 12.53 3.25
C ASN A 102 -4.67 12.28 1.78
N PHE A 103 -5.69 12.99 1.28
CA PHE A 103 -6.19 12.86 -0.10
C PHE A 103 -5.47 13.78 -1.11
N CYS A 104 -4.51 14.59 -0.66
CA CYS A 104 -3.82 15.58 -1.48
C CYS A 104 -2.47 15.08 -2.05
N LEU A 105 -2.12 13.82 -1.78
CA LEU A 105 -0.90 13.13 -2.20
C LEU A 105 -1.14 12.08 -3.28
#